data_AF-A0A9P9CLB2-F1
#
_entry.id   AF-A0A9P9CLB2-F1
#
_cell.length_a   1.000
_cell.length_b   1.000
_cell.length_c   1.000
_cell.angle_alpha   90.00
_cell.angle_beta   90.00
_cell.angle_gamma   90.00
#
_symmetry.space_group_name_H-M   'P 1'
#
loop_
_entity.id
_entity.type
_entity.pdbx_description
1 polymer ?
#
loop_
_entity_poly.entity_id
_entity_poly.type
_entity_poly.pdbx_seq_one_letter_code
_entity_poly.pdbx_strand_id
1 'polypeptide(L)'
;MTFGQALPHLSVLGEDERVIKALEKIRKDQHEFERKVVEERGDILRQQHEKVDKERKMMKLTGTGINQLSAESMNRKFEQELNSFDMRALRQWEGLVAKQQTTLEDLGVPTMFQTSLQSDRDRQQRVIQVLEGIMTGDE
;
A
#
# COMPACT_ATOMS: atom_id res chain seq x y z
N MET A 1 0.78 28.70 -6.44
CA MET A 1 -0.63 28.38 -6.78
C MET A 1 -1.43 28.11 -5.52
N THR A 2 -2.58 28.77 -5.37
CA THR A 2 -3.60 28.38 -4.38
C THR A 2 -4.55 27.34 -5.00
N PHE A 3 -5.29 26.60 -4.17
CA PHE A 3 -6.21 25.55 -4.64
C PHE A 3 -7.28 26.08 -5.60
N GLY A 4 -7.88 27.25 -5.32
CA GLY A 4 -8.88 27.87 -6.21
C GLY A 4 -8.32 28.32 -7.56
N GLN A 5 -7.03 28.61 -7.66
CA GLN A 5 -6.38 28.95 -8.94
C GLN A 5 -6.08 27.72 -9.79
N ALA A 6 -6.11 26.51 -9.23
CA ALA A 6 -5.84 25.28 -9.94
C ALA A 6 -7.09 24.69 -10.61
N LEU A 7 -8.31 25.03 -10.15
CA LEU A 7 -9.56 24.40 -10.64
C LEU A 7 -9.75 24.46 -12.17
N PRO A 8 -9.59 25.60 -12.86
CA PRO A 8 -9.70 25.63 -14.32
C PRO A 8 -8.65 24.77 -15.02
N HIS A 9 -7.45 24.67 -14.43
CA HIS A 9 -6.38 23.83 -14.94
C HIS A 9 -6.66 22.35 -14.70
N LEU A 10 -7.29 21.99 -13.58
CA LEU A 10 -7.69 20.61 -13.28
C LEU A 10 -8.84 20.15 -14.19
N SER A 11 -9.77 21.03 -14.57
CA SER A 11 -10.80 20.71 -15.56
C SER A 11 -10.20 20.33 -16.92
N VAL A 12 -9.21 21.09 -17.40
CA VAL A 12 -8.50 20.77 -18.65
C VAL A 12 -7.75 19.44 -18.54
N LEU A 13 -7.11 19.18 -17.41
CA LEU A 13 -6.40 17.91 -17.18
C LEU A 13 -7.35 16.71 -17.02
N GLY A 14 -8.57 16.92 -16.51
CA GLY A 14 -9.61 15.90 -16.40
C GLY A 14 -10.11 15.40 -17.75
N GLU A 15 -9.92 16.18 -18.82
CA GLU A 15 -10.23 15.80 -20.20
C GLU A 15 -9.00 15.27 -20.97
N ASP A 16 -7.78 15.39 -20.42
CA ASP A 16 -6.55 14.90 -21.06
C ASP A 16 -6.42 13.38 -20.94
N GLU A 17 -6.54 12.68 -22.06
CA GLU A 17 -6.45 11.22 -22.15
C GLU A 17 -5.14 10.65 -21.54
N ARG A 18 -4.04 11.41 -21.57
CA ARG A 18 -2.77 10.98 -20.97
C ARG A 18 -2.85 10.94 -19.45
N VAL A 19 -3.50 11.95 -18.86
CA VAL A 19 -3.72 12.04 -17.41
C VAL A 19 -4.68 10.94 -16.97
N ILE A 20 -5.77 10.75 -17.71
CA ILE A 20 -6.76 9.69 -17.46
C ILE A 20 -6.07 8.31 -17.43
N LYS A 21 -5.33 7.96 -18.50
CA LYS A 21 -4.61 6.68 -18.58
C LYS A 21 -3.56 6.52 -17.49
N ALA A 22 -2.87 7.60 -17.11
CA ALA A 22 -1.91 7.57 -16.02
C ALA A 22 -2.59 7.29 -14.68
N LEU A 23 -3.73 7.92 -14.38
CA LEU A 23 -4.49 7.70 -13.16
C LEU A 23 -5.07 6.28 -13.09
N GLU A 24 -5.62 5.76 -14.20
CA GLU A 24 -6.06 4.36 -14.28
C GLU A 24 -4.92 3.38 -14.02
N LYS A 25 -3.75 3.64 -14.61
CA LYS A 25 -2.55 2.82 -14.39
C LYS A 25 -2.10 2.90 -12.93
N ILE A 26 -2.05 4.09 -12.34
CA ILE A 26 -1.70 4.30 -10.94
C ILE A 26 -2.63 3.50 -10.03
N ARG A 27 -3.95 3.57 -10.26
CA ARG A 27 -4.95 2.83 -9.50
C ARG A 27 -4.76 1.31 -9.64
N LYS A 28 -4.52 0.83 -10.87
CA LYS A 28 -4.24 -0.59 -11.13
C LYS A 28 -2.98 -1.06 -10.39
N ASP A 29 -1.90 -0.28 -10.45
CA ASP A 29 -0.63 -0.60 -9.78
C ASP A 29 -0.81 -0.61 -8.25
N GLN A 30 -1.59 0.32 -7.69
CA GLN A 30 -1.97 0.33 -6.27
C GLN A 30 -2.76 -0.92 -5.88
N HIS A 31 -3.83 -1.25 -6.62
CA HIS A 31 -4.64 -2.44 -6.34
C HIS A 31 -3.83 -3.74 -6.45
N GLU A 32 -2.93 -3.85 -7.43
CA GLU A 32 -2.05 -5.01 -7.55
C GLU A 32 -1.08 -5.12 -6.37
N PHE A 33 -0.52 -4.00 -5.93
CA PHE A 33 0.34 -3.95 -4.76
C PHE A 33 -0.41 -4.37 -3.49
N GLU A 34 -1.58 -3.78 -3.23
CA GLU A 34 -2.42 -4.09 -2.08
C GLU A 34 -2.81 -5.57 -2.05
N ARG A 35 -3.23 -6.13 -3.19
CA ARG A 35 -3.55 -7.55 -3.31
C ARG A 35 -2.36 -8.43 -2.92
N LYS A 36 -1.17 -8.14 -3.46
CA LYS A 36 0.05 -8.90 -3.13
C LYS A 36 0.40 -8.81 -1.65
N VAL A 37 0.30 -7.61 -1.06
CA VAL A 37 0.56 -7.41 0.38
C VAL A 37 -0.42 -8.23 1.23
N VAL A 38 -1.71 -8.23 0.88
CA VAL A 38 -2.73 -9.02 1.60
C VAL A 38 -2.47 -10.52 1.46
N GLU A 39 -2.16 -11.00 0.26
CA GLU A 39 -1.85 -12.40 -0.01
C GLU A 39 -0.62 -12.87 0.77
N GLU A 40 0.51 -12.16 0.66
CA GLU A 40 1.76 -12.49 1.33
C GLU A 40 1.62 -12.45 2.86
N ARG A 41 0.94 -11.43 3.41
CA ARG A 41 0.68 -11.35 4.85
C ARG A 41 -0.22 -12.50 5.31
N GLY A 42 -1.23 -12.87 4.51
CA GLY A 42 -2.09 -14.01 4.74
C GLY A 42 -1.32 -15.33 4.77
N ASP A 43 -0.33 -15.51 3.89
CA ASP A 43 0.55 -16.68 3.88
C ASP A 43 1.37 -16.80 5.15
N ILE A 44 1.98 -15.71 5.62
CA ILE A 44 2.75 -15.71 6.88
C ILE A 44 1.86 -16.15 8.06
N LEU A 45 0.63 -15.63 8.12
CA LEU A 45 -0.34 -16.00 9.15
C LEU A 45 -0.76 -17.48 9.06
N ARG A 46 -1.05 -17.97 7.85
CA ARG A 46 -1.39 -19.39 7.61
C ARG A 46 -0.26 -20.32 8.03
N GLN A 47 0.97 -20.03 7.60
CA GLN A 47 2.12 -20.84 7.95
C GLN A 47 2.35 -20.89 9.47
N GLN A 48 2.13 -19.78 10.17
CA GLN A 48 2.21 -19.76 11.63
C GLN A 48 1.11 -20.60 12.27
N HIS A 49 -0.13 -20.50 11.78
CA HIS A 49 -1.24 -21.31 12.27
C HIS A 49 -0.97 -22.80 12.08
N GLU A 50 -0.49 -23.21 10.91
CA GLU A 50 -0.13 -24.60 10.61
C GLU A 50 1.00 -25.12 11.52
N LYS A 51 2.01 -24.30 11.82
CA LYS A 51 3.08 -24.66 12.76
C LYS A 51 2.49 -24.92 14.15
N VAL A 52 1.63 -24.04 14.64
CA VAL A 52 0.97 -24.19 15.95
C VAL A 52 0.05 -25.42 15.99
N ASP A 53 -0.70 -25.70 14.93
CA ASP A 53 -1.59 -26.85 14.85
C ASP A 53 -0.83 -28.18 14.85
N LYS A 54 0.28 -28.26 14.11
CA LYS A 54 1.15 -29.45 14.11
C LYS A 54 1.64 -29.77 15.50
N GLU A 55 2.12 -28.76 16.22
CA GLU A 55 2.62 -28.92 17.58
C GLU A 55 1.52 -29.29 18.58
N ARG A 56 0.34 -28.65 18.48
CA ARG A 56 -0.84 -29.06 19.27
C ARG A 56 -1.24 -30.51 19.00
N LYS A 57 -1.16 -30.97 17.76
CA LYS A 57 -1.47 -32.35 17.38
C LYS A 57 -0.42 -33.33 17.93
N MET A 58 0.86 -32.98 17.86
CA MET A 58 1.95 -33.78 18.45
C MET A 58 1.77 -33.92 19.96
N MET A 59 1.49 -32.83 20.68
CA MET A 59 1.21 -32.85 22.11
C MET A 59 0.08 -33.83 22.48
N LYS A 60 -1.01 -33.86 21.70
CA LYS A 60 -2.12 -34.79 21.91
C LYS A 60 -1.74 -36.27 21.67
N LEU A 61 -0.79 -36.53 20.76
CA LEU A 61 -0.37 -37.88 20.39
C LEU A 61 0.68 -38.46 21.33
N THR A 62 1.67 -37.66 21.74
CA THR A 62 2.85 -38.13 22.48
C THR A 62 2.82 -37.75 23.96
N GLY A 63 1.88 -36.90 24.40
CA GLY A 63 1.82 -36.36 25.75
C GLY A 63 2.97 -35.41 26.11
N THR A 64 3.89 -35.18 25.17
CA THR A 64 5.01 -34.26 25.28
C THR A 64 4.62 -32.95 24.62
N GLY A 65 4.38 -31.92 25.44
CA GLY A 65 4.07 -30.58 24.96
C GLY A 65 5.29 -29.82 24.47
N ILE A 66 5.05 -28.74 23.72
CA ILE A 66 6.07 -27.71 23.51
C ILE A 66 6.53 -27.19 24.88
N ASN A 67 7.83 -27.22 25.13
CA ASN A 67 8.39 -26.51 26.29
C ASN A 67 8.26 -24.99 26.07
N GLN A 68 8.13 -24.23 27.15
CA GLN A 68 7.93 -22.78 27.08
C GLN A 68 8.97 -22.07 26.19
N LEU A 69 10.23 -22.50 26.27
CA LEU A 69 11.34 -21.95 25.47
C LEU A 69 11.11 -22.09 23.96
N SER A 70 10.58 -23.22 23.50
CA SER A 70 10.29 -23.48 22.10
C SER A 70 9.06 -22.69 21.62
N ALA A 71 8.02 -22.54 22.46
CA ALA A 71 6.87 -21.68 22.15
C ALA A 71 7.30 -20.21 21.98
N GLU A 72 8.11 -19.71 22.90
CA GLU A 72 8.67 -18.36 22.81
C GLU A 72 9.58 -18.19 21.60
N SER A 73 10.40 -19.19 21.26
CA SER A 73 11.22 -19.16 20.05
C SER A 73 10.38 -19.09 18.79
N MET A 74 9.27 -19.85 18.73
CA MET A 74 8.34 -19.85 17.61
C MET A 74 7.66 -18.48 17.45
N ASN A 75 7.20 -17.89 18.54
CA ASN A 75 6.60 -16.55 18.52
C ASN A 75 7.61 -15.49 18.09
N ARG A 76 8.84 -15.50 18.64
CA ARG A 76 9.88 -14.53 18.25
C ARG A 76 10.21 -14.61 16.75
N LYS A 77 10.31 -15.82 16.19
CA LYS A 77 10.55 -16.00 14.75
C LYS A 77 9.40 -15.46 13.90
N PHE A 78 8.16 -15.71 14.32
CA PHE A 78 6.98 -15.19 13.64
C PHE A 78 6.89 -13.66 13.69
N GLU A 79 7.15 -13.05 14.85
CA GLU A 79 7.20 -11.59 15.00
C GLU A 79 8.29 -10.96 14.13
N GLN A 80 9.47 -11.59 14.06
CA GLN A 80 10.56 -11.14 13.19
C GLN A 80 10.21 -11.23 11.71
N GLU A 81 9.57 -12.32 11.29
CA GLU A 81 9.12 -12.54 9.92
C GLU A 81 8.05 -11.50 9.52
N LEU A 82 7.06 -11.28 10.39
CA LEU A 82 6.00 -10.31 10.16
C LEU A 82 6.53 -8.87 10.11
N ASN A 83 7.42 -8.49 11.03
CA ASN A 83 8.04 -7.16 11.03
C ASN A 83 8.91 -6.95 9.78
N SER A 84 9.71 -7.95 9.40
CA SER A 84 10.54 -7.86 8.19
C SER A 84 9.68 -7.71 6.93
N PHE A 85 8.55 -8.40 6.87
CA PHE A 85 7.55 -8.24 5.83
C PHE A 85 6.97 -6.82 5.82
N ASP A 86 6.46 -6.33 6.96
CA ASP A 86 5.83 -5.02 7.07
C ASP A 86 6.79 -3.90 6.65
N MET A 87 8.06 -3.95 7.10
CA MET A 87 9.09 -2.99 6.71
C MET A 87 9.40 -3.03 5.21
N ARG A 88 9.44 -4.23 4.60
CA ARG A 88 9.63 -4.38 3.15
C ARG A 88 8.42 -3.84 2.38
N ALA A 89 7.21 -4.09 2.84
CA ALA A 89 5.99 -3.57 2.23
C ALA A 89 5.95 -2.04 2.28
N LEU A 90 6.27 -1.44 3.43
CA LEU A 90 6.34 0.02 3.58
C LEU A 90 7.35 0.68 2.61
N ARG A 91 8.55 0.12 2.47
CA ARG A 91 9.55 0.63 1.51
C ARG A 91 9.08 0.54 0.07
N GLN A 92 8.43 -0.56 -0.30
CA GLN A 92 7.88 -0.72 -1.66
C GLN A 92 6.72 0.26 -1.90
N TRP A 93 5.88 0.49 -0.90
CA TRP A 93 4.82 1.49 -0.93
C TRP A 93 5.38 2.90 -1.13
N GLU A 94 6.41 3.29 -0.38
CA GLU A 94 7.08 4.58 -0.55
C GLU A 94 7.66 4.74 -1.97
N GLY A 95 8.28 3.69 -2.50
CA GLY A 95 8.77 3.68 -3.88
C GLY A 95 7.65 3.79 -4.93
N LEU A 96 6.49 3.20 -4.67
CA LEU A 96 5.32 3.31 -5.52
C LEU A 96 4.76 4.75 -5.51
N VAL A 97 4.59 5.33 -4.32
CA VAL A 97 4.13 6.72 -4.15
C VAL A 97 5.09 7.71 -4.83
N ALA A 98 6.41 7.53 -4.68
CA ALA A 98 7.39 8.38 -5.34
C ALA A 98 7.24 8.34 -6.87
N LYS A 99 7.07 7.15 -7.47
CA LYS A 99 6.83 7.02 -8.91
C LYS A 99 5.54 7.69 -9.36
N GLN A 100 4.48 7.61 -8.54
CA GLN A 100 3.20 8.27 -8.80
C GLN A 100 3.38 9.80 -8.82
N GLN A 101 4.02 10.35 -7.79
CA GLN A 101 4.31 11.78 -7.70
C GLN A 101 5.09 12.29 -8.91
N THR A 102 6.17 11.59 -9.31
CA THR A 102 6.95 11.95 -10.51
C THR A 102 6.12 11.86 -11.79
N THR A 103 5.33 10.79 -11.96
CA THR A 103 4.50 10.62 -13.16
C THR A 103 3.48 11.77 -13.30
N LEU A 104 2.87 12.18 -12.19
CA LEU A 104 1.89 13.26 -12.17
C LEU A 104 2.53 14.63 -12.34
N GLU A 105 3.73 14.84 -11.78
CA GLU A 105 4.55 16.03 -12.00
C GLU A 105 4.93 16.18 -13.48
N ASP A 106 5.39 15.11 -14.13
CA ASP A 106 5.73 15.08 -15.56
C ASP A 106 4.53 15.39 -16.47
N LEU A 107 3.32 15.02 -16.03
CA LEU A 107 2.06 15.33 -16.71
C LEU A 107 1.55 16.75 -16.42
N GLY A 108 2.28 17.54 -15.63
CA GLY A 108 1.93 18.91 -15.29
C GLY A 108 0.76 19.02 -14.32
N VAL A 109 0.47 17.97 -13.55
CA VAL A 109 -0.56 18.02 -12.51
C VAL A 109 -0.11 19.00 -11.42
N PRO A 110 -0.92 20.02 -11.09
CA PRO A 110 -0.54 21.04 -10.13
C PRO A 110 -0.13 20.47 -8.78
N THR A 111 0.88 21.09 -8.16
CA THR A 111 1.36 20.78 -6.80
C THR A 111 1.94 19.38 -6.62
N MET A 112 2.17 18.65 -7.72
CA MET A 112 2.86 17.37 -7.70
C MET A 112 4.37 17.58 -7.74
N PHE A 113 5.04 16.91 -6.81
CA PHE A 113 6.49 16.81 -6.71
C PHE A 113 6.81 15.66 -5.76
N GLN A 114 7.97 15.05 -5.91
CA GLN A 114 8.37 13.97 -5.01
C GLN A 114 8.54 14.49 -3.57
N THR A 115 7.83 13.88 -2.61
CA THR A 115 7.91 14.27 -1.19
C THR A 115 7.50 13.14 -0.24
N SER A 116 8.17 13.08 0.91
CA SER A 116 7.82 12.23 2.05
C SER A 116 7.05 12.95 3.15
N LEU A 117 6.90 14.28 3.05
CA LEU A 117 6.21 15.07 4.07
C LEU A 117 4.70 14.86 4.00
N GLN A 118 4.10 14.47 5.12
CA GLN A 118 2.67 14.15 5.18
C GLN A 118 1.78 15.32 4.74
N SER A 119 2.10 16.55 5.16
CA SER A 119 1.29 17.73 4.79
C SER A 119 1.25 17.99 3.28
N ASP A 120 2.36 17.72 2.58
CA ASP A 120 2.40 17.87 1.13
C ASP A 120 1.65 16.73 0.44
N ARG A 121 1.78 15.49 0.96
CA ARG A 121 1.03 14.33 0.46
C ARG A 121 -0.49 14.53 0.61
N ASP A 122 -0.94 15.06 1.74
CA ASP A 122 -2.35 15.37 1.96
C ASP A 122 -2.87 16.39 0.94
N ARG A 123 -2.03 17.38 0.59
CA ARG A 123 -2.36 18.37 -0.44
C ARG A 123 -2.42 17.75 -1.84
N GLN A 124 -1.45 16.92 -2.18
CA GLN A 124 -1.42 16.19 -3.46
C GLN A 124 -2.64 15.26 -3.59
N GLN A 125 -3.02 14.56 -2.53
CA GLN A 125 -4.19 13.69 -2.51
C GLN A 125 -5.49 14.46 -2.79
N ARG A 126 -5.64 15.67 -2.23
CA ARG A 126 -6.82 16.52 -2.53
C ARG A 126 -6.89 16.91 -4.01
N VAL A 127 -5.75 17.15 -4.65
CA VAL A 127 -5.72 17.44 -6.09
C VAL A 127 -6.15 16.23 -6.91
N ILE A 128 -5.69 15.03 -6.54
CA ILE A 128 -6.13 13.79 -7.19
C ILE A 128 -7.62 13.55 -7.01
N GLN A 129 -8.16 13.72 -5.80
CA GLN A 129 -9.60 13.55 -5.55
C GLN A 129 -10.46 14.46 -6.42
N VAL A 130 -10.04 15.70 -6.64
CA VAL A 130 -10.73 16.63 -7.55
C VAL A 130 -10.64 16.15 -9.00
N LEU A 131 -9.46 15.73 -9.46
CA LEU A 131 -9.30 15.19 -10.82
C LEU A 131 -10.16 13.95 -11.05
N GLU A 132 -10.18 13.03 -10.09
CA GLU A 132 -11.00 11.83 -10.15
C GLU A 132 -12.49 12.17 -10.19
N GLY A 133 -12.96 13.14 -9.38
CA GLY A 133 -14.34 13.60 -9.39
C GLY A 133 -14.77 14.20 -10.75
N ILE A 134 -13.92 15.03 -11.34
CA ILE A 134 -14.15 15.60 -12.69
C ILE A 134 -14.24 14.48 -13.73
N MET A 135 -13.38 13.47 -13.65
CA MET A 135 -13.34 12.34 -14.59
C MET A 135 -14.55 11.41 -14.48
N THR A 136 -15.07 11.19 -13.27
CA THR A 136 -16.24 10.34 -13.08
C THR A 136 -17.55 11.04 -13.46
N GLY A 137 -17.51 12.37 -13.66
CA GLY A 137 -18.69 13.21 -13.74
C GLY A 137 -19.37 13.30 -12.38
N ASP A 138 -19.48 14.50 -11.82
CA ASP A 138 -20.32 14.72 -10.64
C ASP A 138 -21.73 14.18 -10.92
N GLU A 139 -22.20 13.19 -10.15
CA GLU A 139 -23.64 13.01 -9.89
C GLU A 139 -24.16 14.12 -8.97
#